data_AF-A0A838YZH0-F1
#
_entry.id   AF-A0A838YZH0-F1
#
_cell.length_a   1.000
_cell.length_b   1.000
_cell.length_c   1.000
_cell.angle_alpha   90.00
_cell.angle_beta   90.00
_cell.angle_gamma   90.00
#
_symmetry.space_group_name_H-M   'P 1'
#
loop_
_entity.id
_entity.type
_entity.pdbx_description
1 polymer ?
#
loop_
_entity_poly.entity_id
_entity_poly.type
_entity_poly.pdbx_seq_one_letter_code
_entity_poly.pdbx_strand_id
1 'polypeptide(L)'
;MSKRNKYNYEFRLQCVELVLKEHRSIISVATEKGFNPSNLRLWIMFYKQYGQSGLQQRTKQCYEVSFKLKVLETINKECLSLLTACVRFNIPTESVIIGWQREYESKGLSGLLAQPKGGSKKMQHPIKRKSRKSSAPLTDYQKLLLENERLKAENELLKKLQALTQTSKKHKS
;
A
#
# COMPACT_ATOMS: atom_id res chain seq x y z
N MET A 1 -11.54 13.68 20.58
CA MET A 1 -11.40 14.43 19.31
C MET A 1 -11.97 13.58 18.18
N SER A 2 -13.03 14.04 17.51
CA SER A 2 -13.69 13.26 16.45
C SER A 2 -12.76 13.15 15.24
N LYS A 3 -12.48 11.93 14.78
CA LYS A 3 -11.63 11.69 13.60
C LYS A 3 -12.33 12.30 12.40
N ARG A 4 -11.85 13.46 11.93
CA ARG A 4 -12.43 14.19 10.79
C ARG A 4 -12.41 13.25 9.58
N ASN A 5 -13.59 12.75 9.19
CA ASN A 5 -13.72 11.82 8.09
C ASN A 5 -13.38 12.59 6.81
N LYS A 6 -12.34 12.14 6.09
CA LYS A 6 -11.81 12.86 4.90
C LYS A 6 -12.90 13.09 3.84
N TYR A 7 -13.87 12.18 3.76
CA TYR A 7 -14.97 12.23 2.80
C TYR A 7 -16.32 12.24 3.54
N ASN A 8 -16.72 13.43 4.00
CA ASN A 8 -18.03 13.64 4.62
C ASN A 8 -19.16 13.58 3.57
N TYR A 9 -20.41 13.60 4.03
CA TYR A 9 -21.59 13.54 3.17
C TYR A 9 -21.62 14.66 2.12
N GLU A 10 -21.44 15.92 2.56
CA GLU A 10 -21.44 17.10 1.69
C GLU A 10 -20.41 17.00 0.56
N PHE A 11 -19.18 16.58 0.88
CA PHE A 11 -18.13 16.40 -0.12
C PHE A 11 -18.50 15.35 -1.17
N ARG A 12 -19.09 14.23 -0.73
CA ARG A 12 -19.52 13.17 -1.66
C ARG A 12 -20.66 13.66 -2.55
N LEU A 13 -21.63 14.36 -1.98
CA LEU A 13 -22.76 14.91 -2.72
C LEU A 13 -22.27 15.89 -3.78
N GLN A 14 -21.40 16.83 -3.41
CA GLN A 14 -20.79 17.77 -4.36
C GLN A 14 -20.09 17.03 -5.50
N CYS A 15 -19.25 16.03 -5.21
CA CYS A 15 -18.54 15.28 -6.24
C CYS A 15 -19.49 14.54 -7.20
N VAL A 16 -20.58 13.97 -6.68
CA VAL A 16 -21.59 13.27 -7.48
C VAL A 16 -22.37 14.26 -8.35
N GLU A 17 -22.73 15.43 -7.82
CA GLU A 17 -23.43 16.47 -8.57
C GLU A 17 -22.57 17.07 -9.69
N LEU A 18 -21.26 17.27 -9.48
CA LEU A 18 -20.35 17.68 -10.55
C LEU A 18 -20.39 16.71 -11.74
N VAL A 19 -20.51 15.41 -11.49
CA VAL A 19 -20.57 14.41 -12.56
C VAL A 19 -21.96 14.32 -13.18
N LEU A 20 -23.03 14.32 -12.37
CA LEU A 20 -24.39 14.10 -12.86
C LEU A 20 -25.07 15.33 -13.43
N LYS A 21 -24.81 16.52 -12.87
CA LYS A 21 -25.44 17.79 -13.29
C LYS A 21 -24.54 18.56 -14.26
N GLU A 22 -23.25 18.70 -13.94
CA GLU A 22 -22.30 19.43 -14.80
C GLU A 22 -21.67 18.55 -15.89
N HIS A 23 -22.03 17.27 -15.98
CA HIS A 23 -21.54 16.31 -16.99
C HIS A 23 -20.01 16.19 -17.03
N ARG A 24 -19.34 16.48 -15.90
CA ARG A 24 -17.87 16.39 -15.78
C ARG A 24 -17.45 14.92 -15.78
N SER A 25 -16.26 14.65 -16.35
CA SER A 25 -15.73 13.29 -16.32
C SER A 25 -15.32 12.88 -14.90
N ILE A 26 -15.59 11.62 -14.54
CA ILE A 26 -15.25 11.04 -13.23
C ILE A 26 -13.75 11.20 -12.93
N ILE A 27 -12.90 10.98 -13.93
CA ILE A 27 -11.44 11.05 -13.79
C ILE A 27 -10.99 12.50 -13.50
N SER A 28 -11.58 13.49 -14.18
CA SER A 28 -11.27 14.90 -13.96
C SER A 28 -11.62 15.31 -12.52
N VAL A 29 -12.86 15.03 -12.07
CA VAL A 29 -13.32 15.38 -10.72
C VAL A 29 -12.48 14.70 -9.64
N ALA A 30 -12.19 13.40 -9.80
CA ALA A 30 -11.41 12.67 -8.82
C ALA A 30 -9.95 13.14 -8.72
N THR A 31 -9.33 13.47 -9.87
CA THR A 31 -7.96 14.02 -9.93
C THR A 31 -7.90 15.41 -9.27
N GLU A 32 -8.82 16.31 -9.63
CA GLU A 32 -8.89 17.66 -9.06
C GLU A 32 -9.08 17.63 -7.54
N LYS A 33 -9.95 16.74 -7.05
CA LYS A 33 -10.25 16.60 -5.62
C LYS A 33 -9.29 15.67 -4.87
N GLY A 34 -8.30 15.07 -5.55
CA GLY A 34 -7.23 14.28 -4.94
C GLY A 34 -7.67 12.94 -4.32
N PHE A 35 -8.48 12.15 -5.04
CA PHE A 35 -8.85 10.80 -4.61
C PHE A 35 -9.02 9.81 -5.78
N ASN A 36 -9.13 8.51 -5.48
CA ASN A 36 -9.21 7.46 -6.50
C ASN A 36 -10.54 7.53 -7.28
N PRO A 37 -10.54 7.57 -8.63
CA PRO A 37 -11.75 7.58 -9.45
C PRO A 37 -12.75 6.45 -9.17
N SER A 38 -12.28 5.27 -8.72
CA SER A 38 -13.16 4.16 -8.36
C SER A 38 -14.06 4.47 -7.17
N ASN A 39 -13.61 5.30 -6.22
CA ASN A 39 -14.46 5.76 -5.12
C ASN A 39 -15.62 6.62 -5.63
N LEU A 40 -15.35 7.50 -6.61
CA LEU A 40 -16.40 8.35 -7.20
C LEU A 40 -17.41 7.51 -7.98
N ARG A 41 -16.94 6.52 -8.75
CA ARG A 41 -17.82 5.54 -9.42
C ARG A 41 -18.74 4.86 -8.41
N LEU A 42 -18.20 4.37 -7.30
CA LEU A 42 -18.98 3.72 -6.25
C LEU A 42 -20.03 4.65 -5.63
N TRP A 43 -19.65 5.90 -5.33
CA TRP A 43 -20.60 6.90 -4.79
C TRP A 43 -21.73 7.21 -5.78
N ILE A 44 -21.42 7.35 -7.06
CA ILE A 44 -22.43 7.55 -8.10
C ILE A 44 -23.37 6.35 -8.17
N MET A 45 -22.85 5.12 -8.14
CA MET A 45 -23.71 3.93 -8.19
C MET A 45 -24.61 3.82 -6.95
N PHE A 46 -24.08 4.12 -5.76
CA PHE A 46 -24.90 4.18 -4.55
C PHE A 46 -25.95 5.29 -4.60
N TYR A 47 -25.61 6.45 -5.13
CA TYR A 47 -26.53 7.56 -5.30
C TYR A 47 -27.65 7.20 -6.29
N LYS A 48 -27.33 6.53 -7.40
CA LYS A 48 -28.32 6.06 -8.37
C LYS A 48 -29.28 5.04 -7.76
N GLN A 49 -28.80 4.15 -6.89
CA GLN A 49 -29.63 3.09 -6.29
C GLN A 49 -30.44 3.56 -5.07
N TYR A 50 -29.84 4.37 -4.19
CA TYR A 50 -30.41 4.72 -2.88
C TYR A 50 -30.63 6.24 -2.69
N GLY A 51 -30.40 7.03 -3.73
CA GLY A 51 -30.43 8.49 -3.66
C GLY A 51 -29.40 9.06 -2.70
N GLN A 52 -29.74 10.17 -2.06
CA GLN A 52 -28.89 10.85 -1.08
C GLN A 52 -28.50 9.95 0.11
N SER A 53 -29.39 9.05 0.54
CA SER A 53 -29.10 8.11 1.64
C SER A 53 -27.88 7.22 1.36
N GLY A 54 -27.63 6.89 0.08
CA GLY A 54 -26.48 6.08 -0.34
C GLY A 54 -25.12 6.74 -0.13
N LEU A 55 -25.08 8.07 0.07
CA LEU A 55 -23.85 8.82 0.31
C LEU A 55 -23.52 8.98 1.80
N GLN A 56 -24.47 8.65 2.68
CA GLN A 56 -24.30 8.80 4.12
C GLN A 56 -23.10 7.98 4.64
N GLN A 57 -22.57 8.43 5.78
CA GLN A 57 -21.49 7.71 6.42
C GLN A 57 -22.01 6.39 6.98
N ARG A 58 -21.42 5.29 6.51
CA ARG A 58 -21.73 3.96 7.01
C ARG A 58 -20.96 3.69 8.30
N THR A 59 -21.66 3.10 9.27
CA THR A 59 -21.06 2.58 10.50
C THR A 59 -20.35 1.26 10.23
N LYS A 60 -19.54 0.81 11.18
CA LYS A 60 -18.86 -0.47 11.08
C LYS A 60 -19.90 -1.60 11.15
N GLN A 61 -20.06 -2.32 10.04
CA GLN A 61 -20.95 -3.48 9.96
C GLN A 61 -20.20 -4.77 10.30
N CYS A 62 -20.87 -5.66 11.02
CA CYS A 62 -20.46 -7.05 11.18
C CYS A 62 -21.31 -7.88 10.22
N TYR A 63 -20.67 -8.75 9.44
CA TYR A 63 -21.35 -9.61 8.46
C TYR A 63 -21.26 -11.06 8.93
N GLU A 64 -22.40 -11.73 8.93
CA GLU A 64 -22.47 -13.16 9.20
C GLU A 64 -21.76 -13.97 8.11
N VAL A 65 -21.29 -15.16 8.45
CA VAL A 65 -20.60 -16.05 7.52
C VAL A 65 -21.50 -16.48 6.36
N SER A 66 -22.76 -16.80 6.66
CA SER A 66 -23.81 -17.11 5.68
C SER A 66 -23.96 -15.98 4.65
N PHE A 67 -23.99 -14.73 5.11
CA PHE A 67 -24.08 -13.56 4.24
C PHE A 67 -22.83 -13.41 3.38
N LYS A 68 -21.63 -13.52 3.96
CA LYS A 68 -20.37 -13.43 3.20
C LYS A 68 -20.32 -14.48 2.08
N LEU A 69 -20.69 -15.72 2.39
CA LEU A 69 -20.72 -16.81 1.41
C LEU A 69 -21.71 -16.53 0.28
N LYS A 70 -22.93 -16.13 0.63
CA LYS A 70 -23.94 -15.76 -0.35
C LYS A 70 -23.44 -14.68 -1.31
N VAL A 71 -22.73 -13.66 -0.79
CA VAL A 71 -22.14 -12.60 -1.62
C VAL A 71 -21.10 -13.17 -2.59
N LEU A 72 -20.17 -13.98 -2.10
CA LEU A 72 -19.11 -14.58 -2.92
C LEU A 72 -19.67 -15.52 -4.00
N GLU A 73 -20.60 -16.39 -3.63
CA GLU A 73 -21.29 -17.30 -4.56
C GLU A 73 -22.05 -16.53 -5.64
N THR A 74 -22.77 -15.47 -5.26
CA THR A 74 -23.51 -14.64 -6.22
C THR A 74 -22.56 -13.94 -7.19
N ILE A 75 -21.44 -13.40 -6.71
CA ILE A 75 -20.42 -12.77 -7.56
C ILE A 75 -19.89 -13.76 -8.60
N ASN A 76 -19.58 -14.99 -8.17
CA ASN A 76 -19.05 -16.02 -9.06
C ASN A 76 -20.10 -16.55 -10.04
N LYS A 77 -21.33 -16.76 -9.58
CA LYS A 77 -22.42 -17.30 -10.40
C LYS A 77 -22.88 -16.31 -11.47
N GLU A 78 -22.95 -15.04 -11.13
CA GLU A 78 -23.48 -13.99 -12.01
C GLU A 78 -22.37 -13.13 -12.64
N CYS A 79 -21.10 -13.45 -12.42
CA CYS A 79 -19.94 -12.69 -12.90
C CYS A 79 -20.02 -11.18 -12.59
N LEU A 80 -20.48 -10.83 -11.39
CA LEU A 80 -20.69 -9.42 -11.01
C LEU A 80 -19.37 -8.68 -10.83
N SER A 81 -19.33 -7.42 -11.27
CA SER A 81 -18.27 -6.52 -10.85
C SER A 81 -18.34 -6.28 -9.34
N LEU A 82 -17.18 -6.08 -8.69
CA LEU A 82 -17.11 -5.81 -7.25
C LEU A 82 -17.91 -4.56 -6.87
N LEU A 83 -17.87 -3.51 -7.70
CA LEU A 83 -18.68 -2.29 -7.51
C LEU A 83 -20.18 -2.60 -7.52
N THR A 84 -20.64 -3.40 -8.51
CA THR A 84 -22.05 -3.80 -8.61
C THR A 84 -22.46 -4.63 -7.39
N ALA A 85 -21.62 -5.56 -6.96
CA ALA A 85 -21.86 -6.36 -5.77
C ALA A 85 -21.91 -5.49 -4.49
N CYS A 86 -21.02 -4.51 -4.36
CA CYS A 86 -21.06 -3.55 -3.26
C CYS A 86 -22.41 -2.82 -3.18
N VAL A 87 -22.93 -2.36 -4.32
CA VAL A 87 -24.22 -1.68 -4.34
C VAL A 87 -25.37 -2.65 -4.05
N ARG A 88 -25.42 -3.82 -4.69
CA ARG A 88 -26.48 -4.81 -4.50
C ARG A 88 -26.60 -5.31 -3.05
N PHE A 89 -25.47 -5.55 -2.40
CA PHE A 89 -25.41 -6.07 -1.04
C PHE A 89 -25.21 -4.97 0.02
N ASN A 90 -25.24 -3.70 -0.39
CA ASN A 90 -25.02 -2.53 0.47
C ASN A 90 -23.70 -2.60 1.28
N ILE A 91 -22.63 -3.10 0.64
CA ILE A 91 -21.29 -3.21 1.24
C ILE A 91 -20.50 -1.92 0.95
N PRO A 92 -19.89 -1.27 1.95
CA PRO A 92 -19.30 0.05 1.80
C PRO A 92 -18.21 0.21 0.73
N THR A 93 -17.34 -0.80 0.58
CA THR A 93 -16.16 -0.75 -0.30
C THR A 93 -15.82 -2.12 -0.86
N GLU A 94 -15.21 -2.14 -2.05
CA GLU A 94 -14.76 -3.37 -2.73
C GLU A 94 -13.71 -4.12 -1.89
N SER A 95 -12.88 -3.39 -1.13
CA SER A 95 -11.85 -3.96 -0.25
C SER A 95 -12.41 -4.93 0.78
N VAL A 96 -13.67 -4.76 1.20
CA VAL A 96 -14.34 -5.68 2.12
C VAL A 96 -14.56 -7.04 1.45
N ILE A 97 -15.07 -7.03 0.22
CA ILE A 97 -15.33 -8.24 -0.57
C ILE A 97 -14.00 -8.92 -0.93
N ILE A 98 -13.00 -8.15 -1.38
CA ILE A 98 -11.66 -8.68 -1.67
C ILE A 98 -11.05 -9.34 -0.43
N GLY A 99 -11.29 -8.76 0.76
CA GLY A 99 -10.89 -9.37 2.03
C GLY A 99 -11.51 -10.76 2.22
N TRP A 100 -12.82 -10.89 2.01
CA TRP A 100 -13.51 -12.17 2.12
C TRP A 100 -13.06 -13.19 1.07
N GLN A 101 -12.84 -12.76 -0.17
CA GLN A 101 -12.31 -13.62 -1.22
C GLN A 101 -10.96 -14.22 -0.80
N ARG A 102 -10.04 -13.40 -0.30
CA ARG A 102 -8.72 -13.86 0.18
C ARG A 102 -8.82 -14.78 1.39
N GLU A 103 -9.68 -14.45 2.35
CA GLU A 103 -9.91 -15.28 3.53
C GLU A 103 -10.45 -16.66 3.15
N TYR A 104 -11.41 -16.69 2.21
CA TYR A 104 -11.99 -17.91 1.68
C TYR A 104 -11.01 -18.74 0.85
N GLU A 105 -10.22 -18.11 -0.02
CA GLU A 105 -9.21 -18.79 -0.83
C GLU A 105 -8.09 -19.39 0.05
N SER A 106 -7.70 -18.70 1.13
CA SER A 106 -6.63 -19.16 2.01
C SER A 106 -7.05 -20.26 2.99
N LYS A 107 -8.29 -20.24 3.49
CA LYS A 107 -8.72 -21.09 4.63
C LYS A 107 -10.11 -21.71 4.45
N GLY A 108 -10.73 -21.58 3.28
CA GLY A 108 -12.10 -22.00 3.01
C GLY A 108 -13.11 -21.31 3.92
N LEU A 109 -14.17 -22.05 4.28
CA LEU A 109 -15.23 -21.60 5.19
C LEU A 109 -14.70 -21.10 6.54
N SER A 110 -13.67 -21.75 7.07
CA SER A 110 -13.04 -21.38 8.34
C SER A 110 -12.37 -20.00 8.32
N GLY A 111 -11.99 -19.52 7.14
CA GLY A 111 -11.44 -18.18 6.95
C GLY A 111 -12.48 -17.08 7.11
N LEU A 112 -13.73 -17.36 6.74
CA LEU A 112 -14.83 -16.39 6.81
C LEU A 112 -15.45 -16.28 8.21
N LEU A 113 -15.29 -17.32 9.04
CA LEU A 113 -15.64 -17.27 10.46
C LEU A 113 -14.93 -16.09 11.10
N ALA A 114 -15.68 -15.34 11.91
CA ALA A 114 -15.14 -14.23 12.67
C ALA A 114 -14.05 -14.78 13.60
N GLN A 115 -12.80 -14.74 13.14
CA GLN A 115 -11.68 -15.01 14.02
C GLN A 115 -11.76 -13.94 15.11
N PRO A 116 -11.78 -14.31 16.40
CA PRO A 116 -11.59 -13.32 17.44
C PRO A 116 -10.31 -12.60 17.02
N LYS A 117 -10.41 -11.28 16.81
CA LYS A 117 -9.23 -10.44 16.63
C LYS A 117 -8.44 -10.67 17.90
N GLY A 118 -7.50 -11.61 17.86
CA GLY A 118 -6.51 -11.79 18.91
C GLY A 118 -5.99 -10.39 19.14
N GLY A 119 -6.32 -9.83 20.31
CA GLY A 119 -6.05 -8.44 20.62
C GLY A 119 -4.64 -8.15 20.15
N SER A 120 -4.46 -7.01 19.46
CA SER A 120 -3.15 -6.54 18.98
C SER A 120 -2.07 -7.05 19.93
N LYS A 121 -1.26 -8.04 19.49
CA LYS A 121 -0.22 -8.62 20.33
C LYS A 121 0.46 -7.42 20.97
N LYS A 122 0.39 -7.28 22.30
CA LYS A 122 1.06 -6.19 23.01
C LYS A 122 2.45 -6.16 22.42
N MET A 123 2.81 -5.08 21.70
CA MET A 123 4.13 -4.98 21.09
C MET A 123 5.11 -5.20 22.24
N GLN A 124 5.76 -6.36 22.26
CA GLN A 124 6.80 -6.60 23.24
C GLN A 124 7.95 -5.70 22.83
N HIS A 125 8.07 -4.61 23.61
CA HIS A 125 9.06 -3.56 23.54
C HIS A 125 9.00 -2.65 22.31
N PRO A 126 9.20 -1.33 22.47
CA PRO A 126 9.61 -0.50 21.35
C PRO A 126 10.85 -1.16 20.76
N ILE A 127 10.84 -1.45 19.45
CA ILE A 127 12.07 -1.72 18.72
C ILE A 127 12.94 -0.49 18.98
N LYS A 128 13.90 -0.60 19.91
CA LYS A 128 14.94 0.40 20.09
C LYS A 128 15.62 0.46 18.73
N ARG A 129 15.30 1.50 17.96
CA ARG A 129 16.03 1.80 16.73
C ARG A 129 17.49 1.83 17.17
N LYS A 130 18.32 0.91 16.65
CA LYS A 130 19.77 1.06 16.79
C LYS A 130 20.06 2.49 16.34
N SER A 131 20.62 3.29 17.25
CA SER A 131 21.10 4.61 16.89
C SER A 131 21.92 4.43 15.63
N ARG A 132 21.59 5.20 14.58
CA ARG A 132 22.52 5.34 13.47
C ARG A 132 23.84 5.74 14.12
N LYS A 133 24.90 4.96 13.90
CA LYS A 133 26.25 5.37 14.30
C LYS A 133 26.40 6.79 13.76
N SER A 134 26.44 7.77 14.66
CA SER A 134 26.86 9.11 14.27
C SER A 134 28.20 8.92 13.57
N SER A 135 28.36 9.54 12.41
CA SER A 135 29.67 9.71 11.79
C SER A 135 30.49 10.60 12.70
N ALA A 136 30.96 10.04 13.81
CA ALA A 136 31.96 10.67 14.64
C ALA A 136 33.16 10.95 13.72
N PRO A 137 33.75 12.15 13.78
CA PRO A 137 34.98 12.42 13.05
C PRO A 137 35.99 11.33 13.36
N LEU A 138 36.50 10.67 12.32
CA LEU A 138 37.45 9.58 12.44
C LEU A 138 38.64 10.07 13.27
N THR A 139 39.00 9.38 14.35
CA THR A 139 40.17 9.74 15.18
C THR A 139 41.42 9.72 14.30
N ASP A 140 42.41 10.58 14.57
CA ASP A 140 43.59 10.70 13.70
C ASP A 140 44.34 9.37 13.49
N TYR A 141 44.33 8.50 14.49
CA TYR A 141 44.85 7.12 14.38
C TYR A 141 44.14 6.30 13.30
N GLN A 142 42.81 6.38 13.21
CA GLN A 142 42.03 5.66 12.22
C GLN A 142 42.22 6.25 10.82
N LYS A 143 42.40 7.57 10.69
CA LYS A 143 42.79 8.19 9.41
C LYS A 143 44.15 7.69 8.95
N LEU A 144 45.11 7.58 9.87
CA LEU A 144 46.44 7.10 9.58
C LEU A 144 46.44 5.64 9.12
N LEU A 145 45.61 4.78 9.73
CA LEU A 145 45.44 3.39 9.29
C LEU A 145 44.86 3.29 7.88
N LEU A 146 43.82 4.08 7.58
CA LEU A 146 43.21 4.09 6.25
C LEU A 146 44.19 4.58 5.19
N GLU A 147 44.95 5.64 5.49
CA GLU A 147 45.99 6.14 4.58
C GLU A 147 47.10 5.09 4.38
N ASN A 148 47.49 4.38 5.45
CA ASN A 148 48.49 3.31 5.34
C ASN A 148 48.02 2.16 4.45
N GLU A 149 46.74 1.77 4.55
CA GLU A 149 46.14 0.75 3.70
C GLU A 149 46.07 1.22 2.24
N ARG A 150 45.66 2.48 2.01
CA ARG A 150 45.65 3.09 0.68
C ARG A 150 47.04 3.10 0.04
N LEU A 151 48.06 3.54 0.79
CA LEU A 151 49.45 3.57 0.33
C LEU A 151 49.99 2.16 0.05
N LYS A 152 49.57 1.14 0.80
CA LYS A 152 49.94 -0.25 0.52
C LYS A 152 49.34 -0.72 -0.81
N ALA A 153 48.06 -0.43 -1.06
CA ALA A 153 47.41 -0.78 -2.32
C ALA A 153 48.06 -0.07 -3.52
N GLU A 154 48.40 1.21 -3.37
CA GLU A 154 49.11 1.99 -4.40
C GLU A 154 50.49 1.41 -4.72
N ASN A 155 51.26 1.05 -3.67
CA ASN A 155 52.56 0.40 -3.84
C ASN A 155 52.47 -0.97 -4.52
N GLU A 156 51.43 -1.77 -4.23
CA GLU A 156 51.22 -3.04 -4.93
C GLU A 156 50.93 -2.84 -6.42
N LEU A 157 50.11 -1.84 -6.77
CA LEU A 157 49.84 -1.50 -8.17
C LEU A 157 51.12 -1.08 -8.90
N LEU A 158 51.95 -0.23 -8.27
CA LEU A 158 53.23 0.18 -8.84
C LEU A 158 54.18 -1.01 -9.06
N LYS A 159 54.26 -1.95 -8.10
CA LYS A 159 55.06 -3.18 -8.26
C LYS A 159 54.56 -4.04 -9.42
N LYS A 160 53.24 -4.20 -9.58
CA LYS A 160 52.66 -4.94 -10.70
C LYS A 160 52.95 -4.27 -12.05
N LEU A 161 52.87 -2.94 -12.12
CA LEU A 161 53.24 -2.19 -13.32
C LEU A 161 54.73 -2.33 -13.66
N GLN A 162 55.61 -2.28 -12.67
CA GLN A 162 57.04 -2.52 -12.86
C GLN A 162 57.31 -3.95 -13.37
N ALA A 163 56.62 -4.97 -12.85
CA ALA A 163 56.75 -6.34 -13.36
C ALA A 163 56.32 -6.46 -14.84
N LEU A 164 55.23 -5.79 -15.24
CA LEU A 164 54.78 -5.77 -16.64
C LEU A 164 55.75 -5.03 -17.58
N THR A 165 56.35 -3.93 -17.12
CA THR A 165 57.34 -3.20 -17.91
C THR A 165 58.67 -3.95 -18.05
N GLN A 166 59.09 -4.69 -17.02
CA GLN A 166 60.28 -5.55 -17.10
C GLN A 166 60.08 -6.76 -18.03
N THR A 167 58.91 -7.40 -17.99
CA THR A 167 58.57 -8.51 -18.89
C THR A 167 58.49 -8.06 -20.35
N SER A 168 57.86 -6.91 -20.63
CA SER A 168 57.81 -6.33 -21.99
C SER A 168 59.18 -5.89 -22.52
N LYS A 169 60.10 -5.39 -21.68
CA LYS A 169 61.48 -5.09 -22.09
C LYS A 169 62.28 -6.35 -22.40
N LYS A 170 62.11 -7.43 -21.62
CA LYS A 170 62.73 -8.75 -21.90
C LYS A 170 62.23 -9.39 -23.19
N HIS A 171 60.98 -9.16 -23.59
CA HIS A 171 60.44 -9.68 -24.85
C HIS A 171 60.84 -8.87 -26.10
N LYS A 172 61.41 -7.67 -25.93
CA LYS A 172 61.85 -6.78 -27.02
C LYS A 172 63.37 -6.74 -27.22
N SER A 173 64.13 -7.52 -26.43
CA SER A 173 65.57 -7.75 -26.60
C SER A 173 65.82 -9.21 -26.97
#